data_AF-A0A843RT39-F1
#
_entry.id   AF-A0A843RT39-F1
#
_cell.length_a   1.000
_cell.length_b   1.000
_cell.length_c   1.000
_cell.angle_alpha   90.00
_cell.angle_beta   90.00
_cell.angle_gamma   90.00
#
_symmetry.space_group_name_H-M   'P 1'
#
loop_
_entity.id
_entity.type
_entity.pdbx_description
1 polymer ?
#
loop_
_entity_poly.entity_id
_entity_poly.type
_entity_poly.pdbx_seq_one_letter_code
_entity_poly.pdbx_strand_id
1 'polypeptide(L)'
;MKRSLASALFVGTAWLTSASASAAPIIVGSGSLQPVTSTDQTFNPYWNGDSWDSNTGPCHLASLAQGTVCDWVGGSPTVLSQTTSDPLSYLGQADGSAVDAFYFDEGAAYNYEIALVGEFSVLNGSNEFGWYDPLTGERHQLFSPEQTFGDVATVALPAQFGFYYFNTEFGQSYFTDSTLNDGAYFTDTYGHIPGQQFGYMTDGSNFWLGVEDLFGTLATPDCIPGSCSDYDYNDVIVSWRPISKVPEPGTTALLGLGLLGFAWAIGRRR
;
A
#
# COMPACT_ATOMS: atom_id res chain seq x y z
N MET A 1 20.86 -31.44 67.20
CA MET A 1 21.38 -30.91 65.91
C MET A 1 20.42 -31.30 64.79
N LYS A 2 19.52 -30.40 64.39
CA LYS A 2 18.59 -30.60 63.26
C LYS A 2 19.14 -29.81 62.06
N ARG A 3 19.51 -30.50 60.99
CA ARG A 3 19.96 -29.87 59.73
C ARG A 3 18.72 -29.53 58.90
N SER A 4 18.54 -28.25 58.63
CA SER A 4 17.51 -27.72 57.73
C SER A 4 17.97 -27.92 56.28
N LEU A 5 17.19 -28.63 55.47
CA LEU A 5 17.36 -28.67 54.01
C LEU A 5 16.73 -27.41 53.42
N ALA A 6 17.55 -26.50 52.91
CA ALA A 6 17.12 -25.42 52.04
C ALA A 6 17.04 -25.95 50.60
N SER A 7 15.82 -26.13 50.08
CA SER A 7 15.60 -26.39 48.66
C SER A 7 15.67 -25.07 47.90
N ALA A 8 16.73 -24.90 47.11
CA ALA A 8 16.86 -23.81 46.16
C ALA A 8 15.92 -24.05 44.98
N LEU A 9 14.88 -23.24 44.86
CA LEU A 9 13.97 -23.23 43.71
C LEU A 9 14.64 -22.41 42.59
N PHE A 10 15.18 -23.10 41.58
CA PHE A 10 15.66 -22.48 40.34
C PHE A 10 14.44 -21.99 39.53
N VAL A 11 14.22 -20.67 39.49
CA VAL A 11 13.29 -20.05 38.55
C VAL A 11 14.06 -19.82 37.25
N GLY A 12 13.92 -20.73 36.30
CA GLY A 12 14.41 -20.55 34.94
C GLY A 12 13.56 -19.50 34.22
N THR A 13 14.15 -18.36 33.91
CA THR A 13 13.58 -17.35 33.02
C THR A 13 13.56 -17.88 31.59
N ALA A 14 12.43 -18.42 31.17
CA ALA A 14 12.16 -18.72 29.76
C ALA A 14 11.89 -17.39 29.03
N TRP A 15 12.89 -16.90 28.29
CA TRP A 15 12.69 -15.85 27.31
C TRP A 15 11.91 -16.42 26.13
N LEU A 16 10.59 -16.21 26.11
CA LEU A 16 9.76 -16.45 24.93
C LEU A 16 9.88 -15.22 24.02
N THR A 17 10.74 -15.31 23.02
CA THR A 17 10.77 -14.35 21.92
C THR A 17 9.65 -14.71 20.93
N SER A 18 8.50 -14.05 21.04
CA SER A 18 7.47 -14.11 20.00
C SER A 18 7.84 -13.15 18.88
N ALA A 19 8.52 -13.65 17.85
CA ALA A 19 8.71 -12.93 16.60
C ALA A 19 7.59 -13.34 15.64
N SER A 20 6.69 -12.40 15.37
CA SER A 20 5.90 -12.39 14.13
C SER A 20 6.24 -11.08 13.44
N ALA A 21 7.43 -11.01 12.84
CA ALA A 21 7.69 -9.96 11.86
C ALA A 21 6.71 -10.21 10.72
N SER A 22 5.83 -9.24 10.43
CA SER A 22 5.13 -9.23 9.16
C SER A 22 6.21 -9.12 8.10
N ALA A 23 6.33 -10.10 7.22
CA ALA A 23 7.04 -9.87 5.98
C ALA A 23 6.25 -8.83 5.18
N ALA A 24 6.94 -8.02 4.38
CA ALA A 24 6.26 -7.23 3.35
C ALA A 24 5.61 -8.17 2.32
N PRO A 25 4.49 -7.78 1.70
CA PRO A 25 3.85 -8.58 0.66
C PRO A 25 4.85 -8.88 -0.46
N ILE A 26 4.80 -10.11 -0.97
CA ILE A 26 5.58 -10.45 -2.16
C ILE A 26 4.86 -9.84 -3.35
N ILE A 27 5.56 -8.98 -4.08
CA ILE A 27 5.05 -8.45 -5.35
C ILE A 27 5.18 -9.54 -6.41
N VAL A 28 4.07 -9.84 -7.08
CA VAL A 28 4.05 -10.65 -8.29
C VAL A 28 3.93 -9.72 -9.49
N GLY A 29 4.58 -10.08 -10.60
CA GLY A 29 4.52 -9.32 -11.84
C GLY A 29 5.87 -9.25 -12.56
N SER A 30 5.90 -8.53 -13.68
CA SER A 30 7.09 -8.41 -14.53
C SER A 30 8.12 -7.38 -14.02
N GLY A 31 7.78 -6.53 -13.04
CA GLY A 31 8.59 -5.43 -12.52
C GLY A 31 9.48 -5.77 -11.33
N SER A 32 10.27 -4.80 -10.88
CA SER A 32 11.14 -4.93 -9.70
C SER A 32 11.22 -3.63 -8.91
N LEU A 33 11.55 -3.73 -7.61
CA LEU A 33 11.77 -2.55 -6.78
C LEU A 33 13.07 -1.86 -7.16
N GLN A 34 12.97 -0.57 -7.48
CA GLN A 34 14.06 0.32 -7.84
C GLN A 34 14.17 1.43 -6.80
N PRO A 35 15.39 1.88 -6.44
CA PRO A 35 15.55 3.00 -5.51
C PRO A 35 15.03 4.29 -6.13
N VAL A 36 14.33 5.11 -5.36
CA VAL A 36 13.95 6.46 -5.79
C VAL A 36 15.17 7.38 -5.67
N THR A 37 15.89 7.60 -6.77
CA THR A 37 17.06 8.49 -6.81
C THR A 37 16.69 9.85 -7.41
N SER A 38 16.12 10.74 -6.60
CA SER A 38 15.79 12.16 -6.91
C SER A 38 15.17 12.42 -8.29
N THR A 39 13.86 12.69 -8.34
CA THR A 39 13.12 13.22 -9.51
C THR A 39 13.48 12.50 -10.82
N ASP A 40 13.35 11.17 -10.87
CA ASP A 40 14.00 10.34 -11.91
C ASP A 40 13.34 10.50 -13.30
N GLN A 41 13.66 11.63 -13.94
CA GLN A 41 13.35 12.05 -15.30
C GLN A 41 14.08 11.18 -16.34
N THR A 42 13.90 9.86 -16.30
CA THR A 42 14.44 8.96 -17.33
C THR A 42 13.63 8.97 -18.62
N PHE A 43 12.60 9.82 -18.75
CA PHE A 43 11.67 9.84 -19.90
C PHE A 43 11.06 8.45 -20.19
N ASN A 44 11.01 7.60 -19.16
CA ASN A 44 10.28 6.37 -19.16
C ASN A 44 8.87 6.69 -18.63
N PRO A 45 7.81 6.43 -19.42
CA PRO A 45 6.55 7.16 -19.31
C PRO A 45 5.91 7.06 -17.93
N TYR A 46 6.04 5.92 -17.25
CA TYR A 46 5.34 5.64 -16.01
C TYR A 46 6.05 6.08 -14.72
N TRP A 47 7.14 6.87 -14.79
CA TRP A 47 7.82 7.45 -13.62
C TRP A 47 8.73 8.62 -14.01
N ASN A 48 8.24 9.57 -14.80
CA ASN A 48 9.05 10.70 -15.25
C ASN A 48 9.19 11.83 -14.20
N GLY A 49 8.33 11.83 -13.17
CA GLY A 49 8.32 12.80 -12.09
C GLY A 49 7.78 14.20 -12.45
N ASP A 50 7.17 14.36 -13.62
CA ASP A 50 6.53 15.61 -14.02
C ASP A 50 5.06 15.60 -13.59
N SER A 51 4.60 16.67 -12.94
CA SER A 51 3.22 16.79 -12.41
C SER A 51 2.62 18.12 -12.81
N TRP A 52 1.42 18.11 -13.41
CA TRP A 52 0.66 19.29 -13.78
C TRP A 52 -0.14 19.89 -12.62
N ASP A 53 -0.33 19.16 -11.53
CA ASP A 53 -1.06 19.64 -10.33
C ASP A 53 -0.22 20.51 -9.39
N SER A 54 1.03 20.77 -9.78
CA SER A 54 2.00 21.54 -9.02
C SER A 54 2.16 22.98 -9.53
N ASN A 55 2.16 23.96 -8.61
CA ASN A 55 2.54 25.34 -8.95
C ASN A 55 4.06 25.53 -8.99
N THR A 56 4.79 24.83 -8.10
CA THR A 56 6.26 24.87 -8.00
C THR A 56 6.82 23.52 -7.53
N GLY A 57 7.60 22.85 -8.38
CA GLY A 57 8.29 21.58 -8.05
C GLY A 57 7.39 20.33 -8.18
N PRO A 58 7.96 19.12 -8.19
CA PRO A 58 7.21 17.91 -8.55
C PRO A 58 6.24 17.44 -7.46
N CYS A 59 4.94 17.34 -7.77
CA CYS A 59 3.87 16.84 -6.89
C CYS A 59 3.50 15.35 -7.10
N HIS A 60 4.46 14.50 -7.47
CA HIS A 60 4.21 13.07 -7.68
C HIS A 60 4.11 12.25 -6.38
N LEU A 61 3.65 10.99 -6.48
CA LEU A 61 3.53 10.03 -5.37
C LEU A 61 4.77 9.99 -4.45
N ALA A 62 5.97 9.97 -5.03
CA ALA A 62 7.22 9.93 -4.25
C ALA A 62 7.43 11.15 -3.35
N SER A 63 7.09 12.35 -3.82
CA SER A 63 7.21 13.59 -3.04
C SER A 63 6.33 13.51 -1.80
N LEU A 64 5.14 12.91 -1.95
CA LEU A 64 4.15 12.75 -0.89
C LEU A 64 4.55 11.62 0.06
N ALA A 65 5.00 10.48 -0.46
CA ALA A 65 5.54 9.40 0.37
C ALA A 65 6.74 9.85 1.21
N GLN A 66 7.58 10.75 0.69
CA GLN A 66 8.72 11.35 1.40
C GLN A 66 8.34 12.50 2.34
N GLY A 67 7.07 12.92 2.37
CA GLY A 67 6.62 14.05 3.18
C GLY A 67 7.20 15.40 2.74
N THR A 68 7.64 15.52 1.48
CA THR A 68 8.09 16.81 0.93
C THR A 68 6.89 17.73 0.71
N VAL A 69 7.12 19.04 0.87
CA VAL A 69 6.06 20.03 0.70
C VAL A 69 5.77 20.21 -0.78
N CYS A 70 4.58 19.77 -1.17
CA CYS A 70 4.00 20.00 -2.48
C CYS A 70 3.15 21.29 -2.45
N ASP A 71 3.44 22.23 -3.36
CA ASP A 71 2.65 23.46 -3.54
C ASP A 71 1.44 23.18 -4.43
N TRP A 72 0.48 22.47 -3.85
CA TRP A 72 -0.73 22.03 -4.52
C TRP A 72 -1.65 23.17 -4.92
N VAL A 73 -2.18 23.09 -6.14
CA VAL A 73 -3.30 23.92 -6.59
C VAL A 73 -4.57 23.49 -5.83
N GLY A 74 -4.87 24.11 -4.68
CA GLY A 74 -6.09 23.84 -3.91
C GLY A 74 -5.93 23.66 -2.39
N GLY A 75 -4.70 23.64 -1.90
CA GLY A 75 -4.37 23.48 -0.48
C GLY A 75 -3.62 22.17 -0.23
N SER A 76 -2.58 22.22 0.61
CA SER A 76 -1.71 21.07 0.84
C SER A 76 -2.46 19.92 1.54
N PRO A 77 -2.36 18.68 1.03
CA PRO A 77 -2.87 17.53 1.74
C PRO A 77 -2.21 17.39 3.09
N THR A 78 -2.95 16.79 4.02
CA THR A 78 -2.35 16.28 5.25
C THR A 78 -1.60 15.01 4.88
N VAL A 79 -0.41 15.17 4.32
CA VAL A 79 0.51 14.06 4.14
C VAL A 79 0.85 13.54 5.52
N LEU A 80 0.69 12.24 5.76
CA LEU A 80 1.30 11.59 6.91
C LEU A 80 2.81 11.77 6.77
N SER A 81 3.32 12.84 7.39
CA SER A 81 4.75 13.11 7.53
C SER A 81 5.41 11.87 8.10
N GLN A 82 6.03 11.08 7.22
CA GLN A 82 6.97 10.06 7.64
C GLN A 82 8.33 10.49 7.12
N THR A 83 9.13 11.02 8.04
CA THR A 83 10.58 11.01 7.88
C THR A 83 11.01 9.55 7.96
N THR A 84 10.96 8.82 6.85
CA THR A 84 11.52 7.48 6.79
C THR A 84 13.04 7.64 6.86
N SER A 85 13.70 6.87 7.73
CA SER A 85 15.17 6.74 7.67
C SER A 85 15.60 5.92 6.45
N ASP A 86 14.65 5.18 5.88
CA ASP A 86 14.88 4.16 4.88
C ASP A 86 14.60 4.74 3.49
N PRO A 87 15.44 4.42 2.49
CA PRO A 87 15.28 4.93 1.14
C PRO A 87 14.00 4.36 0.52
N LEU A 88 13.17 5.26 -0.01
CA LEU A 88 11.97 4.88 -0.75
C LEU A 88 12.36 4.09 -2.01
N SER A 89 11.62 3.02 -2.28
CA SER A 89 11.72 2.26 -3.52
C SER A 89 10.39 2.29 -4.25
N TYR A 90 10.42 2.28 -5.58
CA TYR A 90 9.25 2.21 -6.43
C TYR A 90 9.23 0.90 -7.23
N LEU A 91 8.04 0.41 -7.59
CA LEU A 91 7.91 -0.72 -8.51
C LEU A 91 7.87 -0.22 -9.96
N GLY A 92 8.77 -0.72 -10.79
CA GLY A 92 8.78 -0.40 -12.20
C GLY A 92 9.65 -1.32 -13.04
N GLN A 93 9.65 -1.06 -14.33
CA GLN A 93 10.51 -1.72 -15.31
C GLN A 93 11.68 -0.82 -15.69
N ALA A 94 12.85 -1.44 -15.89
CA ALA A 94 14.04 -0.70 -16.31
C ALA A 94 13.91 -0.09 -17.72
N ASP A 95 13.04 -0.65 -18.56
CA ASP A 95 12.76 -0.18 -19.92
C ASP A 95 11.58 0.80 -20.01
N GLY A 96 10.99 1.17 -18.86
CA GLY A 96 9.85 2.08 -18.80
C GLY A 96 8.52 1.50 -19.27
N SER A 97 8.45 0.20 -19.54
CA SER A 97 7.18 -0.47 -19.83
C SER A 97 6.30 -0.61 -18.59
N ALA A 98 5.00 -0.84 -18.81
CA ALA A 98 4.04 -1.09 -17.75
C ALA A 98 4.39 -2.39 -16.99
N VAL A 99 4.06 -2.43 -15.70
CA VAL A 99 4.20 -3.65 -14.91
C VAL A 99 2.99 -4.57 -15.16
N ASP A 100 3.24 -5.69 -15.80
CA ASP A 100 2.26 -6.74 -16.07
C ASP A 100 2.10 -7.65 -14.86
N ALA A 101 0.90 -8.21 -14.68
CA ALA A 101 0.57 -9.15 -13.61
C ALA A 101 0.91 -8.61 -12.21
N PHE A 102 0.75 -7.28 -12.01
CA PHE A 102 1.03 -6.63 -10.74
C PHE A 102 -0.08 -6.87 -9.71
N TYR A 103 0.22 -7.78 -8.78
CA TYR A 103 -0.58 -8.06 -7.60
C TYR A 103 0.33 -8.51 -6.45
N PHE A 104 -0.25 -8.78 -5.27
CA PHE A 104 0.47 -9.16 -4.06
C PHE A 104 0.18 -10.62 -3.68
N ASP A 105 1.20 -11.35 -3.21
CA ASP A 105 1.08 -12.68 -2.61
C ASP A 105 1.72 -12.68 -1.21
N GLU A 106 0.89 -12.88 -0.19
CA GLU A 106 1.28 -12.95 1.23
C GLU A 106 1.39 -14.40 1.73
N GLY A 107 1.08 -15.39 0.88
CA GLY A 107 1.01 -16.81 1.22
C GLY A 107 -0.14 -17.21 2.16
N ALA A 108 -0.76 -16.25 2.86
CA ALA A 108 -1.93 -16.41 3.71
C ALA A 108 -2.70 -15.08 3.85
N ALA A 109 -3.96 -15.14 4.26
CA ALA A 109 -4.74 -13.94 4.54
C ALA A 109 -4.13 -13.12 5.69
N TYR A 110 -4.13 -11.80 5.54
CA TYR A 110 -3.52 -10.86 6.49
C TYR A 110 -4.39 -9.61 6.69
N ASN A 111 -4.33 -9.01 7.89
CA ASN A 111 -5.10 -7.81 8.21
C ASN A 111 -4.28 -6.55 7.94
N TYR A 112 -4.85 -5.61 7.20
CA TYR A 112 -4.24 -4.32 6.91
C TYR A 112 -5.10 -3.18 7.43
N GLU A 113 -4.41 -2.11 7.77
CA GLU A 113 -4.99 -0.78 7.87
C GLU A 113 -4.64 -0.05 6.58
N ILE A 114 -5.68 0.36 5.85
CA ILE A 114 -5.58 1.05 4.56
C ILE A 114 -6.19 2.43 4.76
N ALA A 115 -5.48 3.48 4.37
CA ALA A 115 -5.91 4.86 4.54
C ALA A 115 -5.93 5.58 3.20
N LEU A 116 -7.04 6.28 2.93
CA LEU A 116 -7.13 7.23 1.82
C LEU A 116 -6.39 8.51 2.22
N VAL A 117 -5.22 8.73 1.62
CA VAL A 117 -4.31 9.83 1.96
C VAL A 117 -4.67 11.10 1.19
N GLY A 118 -5.13 10.96 -0.05
CA GLY A 118 -5.55 12.09 -0.87
C GLY A 118 -6.25 11.67 -2.15
N GLU A 119 -7.01 12.59 -2.71
CA GLU A 119 -7.63 12.54 -4.04
C GLU A 119 -7.58 13.98 -4.57
N PHE A 120 -6.76 14.18 -5.58
CA PHE A 120 -6.41 15.50 -6.10
C PHE A 120 -6.96 15.73 -7.49
N SER A 121 -7.69 14.75 -8.02
CA SER A 121 -8.29 14.91 -9.33
C SER A 121 -9.49 15.86 -9.32
N VAL A 122 -9.76 16.41 -10.50
CA VAL A 122 -10.97 17.20 -10.77
C VAL A 122 -12.26 16.39 -10.63
N LEU A 123 -12.15 15.07 -10.43
CA LEU A 123 -13.24 14.11 -10.29
C LEU A 123 -13.50 13.72 -8.83
N ASN A 124 -13.06 14.56 -7.88
CA ASN A 124 -13.27 14.34 -6.45
C ASN A 124 -14.74 14.00 -6.13
N GLY A 125 -14.93 12.87 -5.43
CA GLY A 125 -16.26 12.40 -5.02
C GLY A 125 -16.99 11.58 -6.08
N SER A 126 -16.30 11.20 -7.16
CA SER A 126 -16.77 10.24 -8.18
C SER A 126 -16.00 8.92 -8.13
N ASN A 127 -15.20 8.68 -7.10
CA ASN A 127 -14.20 7.63 -7.12
C ASN A 127 -14.40 6.57 -6.05
N GLU A 128 -14.18 5.32 -6.46
CA GLU A 128 -14.20 4.15 -5.59
C GLU A 128 -12.82 3.51 -5.61
N PHE A 129 -12.36 3.05 -4.45
CA PHE A 129 -11.12 2.30 -4.31
C PHE A 129 -11.36 1.01 -3.54
N GLY A 130 -10.70 -0.06 -3.96
CA GLY A 130 -10.84 -1.35 -3.30
C GLY A 130 -9.77 -2.34 -3.72
N TRP A 131 -10.00 -3.60 -3.38
CA TRP A 131 -9.14 -4.71 -3.79
C TRP A 131 -9.90 -5.68 -4.67
N TYR A 132 -9.17 -6.45 -5.49
CA TYR A 132 -9.74 -7.50 -6.31
C TYR A 132 -8.99 -8.82 -6.14
N ASP A 133 -9.69 -9.91 -6.37
CA ASP A 133 -9.11 -11.25 -6.44
C ASP A 133 -8.52 -11.45 -7.85
N PRO A 134 -7.18 -11.61 -8.00
CA PRO A 134 -6.55 -11.75 -9.32
C PRO A 134 -6.93 -13.05 -10.04
N LEU A 135 -7.50 -14.05 -9.35
CA LEU A 135 -7.93 -15.31 -9.94
C LEU A 135 -9.36 -15.24 -10.51
N THR A 136 -10.24 -14.48 -9.86
CA THR A 136 -11.67 -14.42 -10.22
C THR A 136 -12.10 -13.09 -10.84
N GLY A 137 -11.33 -12.03 -10.61
CA GLY A 137 -11.68 -10.66 -10.96
C GLY A 137 -12.77 -10.05 -10.06
N GLU A 138 -13.17 -10.73 -8.98
CA GLU A 138 -14.14 -10.20 -8.02
C GLU A 138 -13.58 -8.96 -7.34
N ARG A 139 -14.38 -7.88 -7.27
CA ARG A 139 -14.00 -6.59 -6.69
C ARG A 139 -14.68 -6.40 -5.33
N HIS A 140 -13.93 -5.84 -4.39
CA HIS A 140 -14.34 -5.56 -3.04
C HIS A 140 -14.03 -4.11 -2.67
N GLN A 141 -15.07 -3.29 -2.58
CA GLN A 141 -14.98 -1.88 -2.24
C GLN A 141 -14.44 -1.70 -0.80
N LEU A 142 -13.46 -0.80 -0.66
CA LEU A 142 -12.98 -0.32 0.63
C LEU A 142 -13.48 1.11 0.87
N PHE A 143 -13.36 1.93 -0.18
CA PHE A 143 -13.67 3.33 -0.15
C PHE A 143 -14.69 3.67 -1.23
N SER A 144 -15.78 4.31 -0.84
CA SER A 144 -16.86 4.74 -1.73
C SER A 144 -16.71 6.22 -2.11
N PRO A 145 -17.42 6.72 -3.13
CA PRO A 145 -17.33 8.12 -3.55
C PRO A 145 -17.71 9.15 -2.47
N GLU A 146 -18.43 8.72 -1.43
CA GLU A 146 -18.81 9.59 -0.31
C GLU A 146 -17.73 9.72 0.77
N GLN A 147 -16.62 9.00 0.65
CA GLN A 147 -15.56 9.02 1.65
C GLN A 147 -14.67 10.25 1.55
N THR A 148 -13.96 10.52 2.64
CA THR A 148 -13.16 11.73 2.81
C THR A 148 -11.71 11.40 3.10
N PHE A 149 -10.81 12.35 2.82
CA PHE A 149 -9.40 12.18 3.14
C PHE A 149 -9.15 11.90 4.61
N GLY A 150 -8.27 10.94 4.86
CA GLY A 150 -7.96 10.44 6.18
C GLY A 150 -8.88 9.30 6.64
N ASP A 151 -9.87 8.89 5.83
CA ASP A 151 -10.65 7.69 6.12
C ASP A 151 -9.76 6.44 6.09
N VAL A 152 -10.02 5.54 7.03
CA VAL A 152 -9.23 4.34 7.27
C VAL A 152 -10.13 3.12 7.28
N ALA A 153 -9.81 2.13 6.44
CA ALA A 153 -10.42 0.82 6.42
C ALA A 153 -9.51 -0.21 7.07
N THR A 154 -10.08 -1.09 7.91
CA THR A 154 -9.43 -2.32 8.36
C THR A 154 -10.00 -3.49 7.58
N VAL A 155 -9.15 -4.22 6.86
CA VAL A 155 -9.58 -5.32 5.99
C VAL A 155 -8.69 -6.54 6.16
N ALA A 156 -9.29 -7.73 6.11
CA ALA A 156 -8.60 -9.00 5.96
C ALA A 156 -8.45 -9.30 4.47
N LEU A 157 -7.27 -9.03 3.90
CA LEU A 157 -6.98 -9.36 2.51
C LEU A 157 -6.64 -10.85 2.39
N PRO A 158 -7.07 -11.51 1.30
CA PRO A 158 -6.70 -12.90 1.02
C PRO A 158 -5.20 -13.05 0.75
N ALA A 159 -4.74 -14.28 0.57
CA ALA A 159 -3.33 -14.55 0.26
C ALA A 159 -2.88 -13.85 -1.03
N GLN A 160 -3.76 -13.75 -2.03
CA GLN A 160 -3.49 -13.06 -3.28
C GLN A 160 -4.53 -11.97 -3.52
N PHE A 161 -4.08 -10.75 -3.75
CA PHE A 161 -4.96 -9.61 -4.01
C PHE A 161 -4.25 -8.59 -4.90
N GLY A 162 -5.01 -7.87 -5.71
CA GLY A 162 -4.56 -6.61 -6.32
C GLY A 162 -5.45 -5.46 -5.88
N PHE A 163 -5.12 -4.23 -6.26
CA PHE A 163 -5.98 -3.07 -6.01
C PHE A 163 -6.68 -2.61 -7.27
N TYR A 164 -7.86 -2.02 -7.09
CA TYR A 164 -8.56 -1.37 -8.17
C TYR A 164 -9.04 0.02 -7.77
N TYR A 165 -9.20 0.83 -8.80
CA TYR A 165 -9.79 2.14 -8.77
C TYR A 165 -10.98 2.13 -9.74
N PHE A 166 -12.10 2.71 -9.36
CA PHE A 166 -13.29 2.78 -10.17
C PHE A 166 -13.82 4.21 -10.21
N ASN A 167 -13.80 4.81 -11.38
CA ASN A 167 -14.41 6.10 -11.61
C ASN A 167 -15.89 5.89 -11.95
N THR A 168 -16.77 6.35 -11.08
CA THR A 168 -18.23 6.20 -11.21
C THR A 168 -18.84 7.13 -12.26
N GLU A 169 -18.19 8.26 -12.56
CA GLU A 169 -18.65 9.19 -13.59
C GLU A 169 -18.51 8.58 -14.99
N PHE A 170 -17.38 7.91 -15.26
CA PHE A 170 -17.13 7.24 -16.53
C PHE A 170 -17.53 5.77 -16.54
N GLY A 171 -17.79 5.18 -15.37
CA GLY A 171 -18.08 3.75 -15.23
C GLY A 171 -16.87 2.87 -15.59
N GLN A 172 -15.65 3.34 -15.30
CA GLN A 172 -14.39 2.71 -15.71
C GLN A 172 -13.59 2.20 -14.52
N SER A 173 -13.01 1.01 -14.66
CA SER A 173 -12.18 0.39 -13.62
C SER A 173 -10.75 0.25 -14.10
N TYR A 174 -9.82 0.48 -13.19
CA TYR A 174 -8.38 0.31 -13.38
C TYR A 174 -7.85 -0.61 -12.31
N PHE A 175 -6.92 -1.46 -12.68
CA PHE A 175 -6.36 -2.49 -11.82
C PHE A 175 -4.85 -2.30 -11.70
N THR A 176 -4.27 -2.76 -10.59
CA THR A 176 -2.81 -2.79 -10.44
C THR A 176 -2.16 -3.62 -11.56
N ASP A 177 -2.79 -4.72 -11.98
CA ASP A 177 -2.35 -5.50 -13.14
C ASP A 177 -2.64 -4.76 -14.45
N SER A 178 -1.58 -4.21 -15.05
CA SER A 178 -1.66 -3.46 -16.32
C SER A 178 -2.24 -4.28 -17.46
N THR A 179 -2.12 -5.60 -17.44
CA THR A 179 -2.69 -6.47 -18.49
C THR A 179 -4.21 -6.50 -18.47
N LEU A 180 -4.84 -6.19 -17.33
CA LEU A 180 -6.29 -6.04 -17.20
C LEU A 180 -6.76 -4.66 -17.70
N ASN A 181 -5.83 -3.72 -17.83
CA ASN A 181 -6.06 -2.38 -18.37
C ASN A 181 -5.77 -2.34 -19.88
N ASP A 182 -4.92 -3.23 -20.39
CA ASP A 182 -4.51 -3.31 -21.79
C ASP A 182 -5.47 -4.12 -22.67
N GLY A 183 -6.47 -3.44 -23.22
CA GLY A 183 -7.05 -3.79 -24.52
C GLY A 183 -8.20 -4.81 -24.56
N ALA A 184 -9.42 -4.27 -24.53
CA ALA A 184 -10.59 -4.67 -25.34
C ALA A 184 -11.81 -3.77 -25.03
N TYR A 185 -11.84 -3.20 -23.81
CA TYR A 185 -12.92 -2.36 -23.31
C TYR A 185 -12.58 -0.86 -23.23
N PHE A 186 -11.31 -0.49 -23.47
CA PHE A 186 -10.79 0.83 -23.10
C PHE A 186 -9.95 1.45 -24.21
N THR A 187 -10.46 1.48 -25.45
CA THR A 187 -10.12 2.61 -26.31
C THR A 187 -11.08 3.72 -25.96
N ASP A 188 -10.59 4.79 -25.34
CA ASP A 188 -11.35 6.03 -25.33
C ASP A 188 -11.63 6.49 -26.77
N THR A 189 -12.35 7.61 -26.93
CA THR A 189 -12.65 8.15 -28.27
C THR A 189 -11.37 8.46 -29.09
N TYR A 190 -10.21 8.47 -28.43
CA TYR A 190 -8.90 8.80 -29.00
C TYR A 190 -8.00 7.58 -29.24
N GLY A 191 -8.43 6.36 -28.86
CA GLY A 191 -7.70 5.12 -29.11
C GLY A 191 -6.55 4.84 -28.13
N HIS A 192 -6.59 5.44 -26.94
CA HIS A 192 -5.57 5.24 -25.91
C HIS A 192 -5.67 3.84 -25.29
N ILE A 193 -4.53 3.26 -24.89
CA ILE A 193 -4.46 2.04 -24.10
C ILE A 193 -3.93 2.44 -22.73
N PRO A 194 -4.70 2.22 -21.63
CA PRO A 194 -4.35 2.72 -20.31
C PRO A 194 -2.97 2.29 -19.78
N GLY A 195 -2.50 1.07 -20.05
CA GLY A 195 -1.24 0.58 -19.48
C GLY A 195 -1.23 0.64 -17.95
N GLN A 196 -0.11 1.12 -17.38
CA GLN A 196 0.08 1.21 -15.94
C GLN A 196 -0.61 2.46 -15.35
N GLN A 197 -1.62 2.20 -14.51
CA GLN A 197 -2.44 3.22 -13.84
C GLN A 197 -2.16 3.34 -12.35
N PHE A 198 -1.27 2.49 -11.85
CA PHE A 198 -0.88 2.46 -10.45
C PHE A 198 0.62 2.64 -10.30
N GLY A 199 0.99 3.55 -9.42
CA GLY A 199 2.35 3.71 -8.95
C GLY A 199 2.48 3.07 -7.58
N TYR A 200 3.44 2.17 -7.38
CA TYR A 200 3.69 1.55 -6.07
C TYR A 200 5.02 2.01 -5.49
N MET A 201 5.01 2.33 -4.19
CA MET A 201 6.21 2.64 -3.43
C MET A 201 6.23 1.96 -2.06
N THR A 202 7.44 1.73 -1.55
CA THR A 202 7.64 1.18 -0.20
C THR A 202 8.95 1.65 0.42
N ASP A 203 8.95 1.78 1.75
CA ASP A 203 10.12 2.01 2.60
C ASP A 203 10.47 0.75 3.43
N GLY A 204 9.83 -0.38 3.10
CA GLY A 204 9.93 -1.65 3.82
C GLY A 204 8.78 -1.91 4.79
N SER A 205 8.29 -0.92 5.52
CA SER A 205 7.24 -1.09 6.55
C SER A 205 5.91 -0.43 6.21
N ASN A 206 5.96 0.57 5.33
CA ASN A 206 4.84 1.29 4.78
C ASN A 206 4.78 1.04 3.27
N PHE A 207 3.56 1.06 2.77
CA PHE A 207 3.26 0.88 1.36
C PHE A 207 2.39 2.03 0.90
N TRP A 208 2.66 2.51 -0.31
CA TRP A 208 1.91 3.56 -0.95
C TRP A 208 1.52 3.11 -2.36
N LEU A 209 0.27 3.38 -2.70
CA LEU A 209 -0.23 3.33 -4.06
C LEU A 209 -0.69 4.72 -4.45
N GLY A 210 -0.17 5.18 -5.56
CA GLY A 210 -0.69 6.30 -6.30
C GLY A 210 -1.49 5.80 -7.49
N VAL A 211 -2.50 6.55 -7.89
CA VAL A 211 -3.37 6.26 -9.02
C VAL A 211 -3.32 7.43 -9.98
N GLU A 212 -3.41 7.13 -11.27
CA GLU A 212 -3.71 8.07 -12.34
C GLU A 212 -5.17 7.92 -12.75
N ASP A 213 -5.90 9.02 -12.93
CA ASP A 213 -7.31 9.01 -13.32
C ASP A 213 -7.63 9.57 -14.71
N LEU A 214 -6.66 10.23 -15.35
CA LEU A 214 -6.75 10.72 -16.72
C LEU A 214 -5.89 9.90 -17.69
N PHE A 215 -6.38 9.69 -18.92
CA PHE A 215 -5.70 8.87 -19.95
C PHE A 215 -5.10 9.73 -21.05
N GLY A 216 -3.90 9.35 -21.50
CA GLY A 216 -3.27 9.86 -22.73
C GLY A 216 -2.50 8.80 -23.47
N THR A 217 -2.25 9.01 -24.76
CA THR A 217 -1.21 8.25 -25.45
C THR A 217 0.14 8.48 -24.79
N LEU A 218 0.88 7.39 -24.52
CA LEU A 218 2.32 7.37 -24.22
C LEU A 218 3.20 8.05 -25.31
N ALA A 219 2.60 8.48 -26.43
CA ALA A 219 3.29 8.64 -27.71
C ALA A 219 2.99 9.95 -28.46
N THR A 220 2.19 10.89 -27.94
CA THR A 220 2.06 12.20 -28.59
C THR A 220 3.04 13.20 -27.99
N PRO A 221 3.92 13.83 -28.79
CA PRO A 221 4.81 14.90 -28.32
C PRO A 221 4.05 16.11 -27.78
N ASP A 222 2.76 16.23 -28.10
CA ASP A 222 1.86 17.31 -27.68
C ASP A 222 0.87 16.79 -26.62
N CYS A 223 1.39 16.49 -25.44
CA CYS A 223 0.60 16.18 -24.25
C CYS A 223 -0.11 17.47 -23.79
N ILE A 224 -1.42 17.58 -24.00
CA ILE A 224 -2.20 18.77 -23.59
C ILE A 224 -2.81 18.49 -22.21
N PRO A 225 -2.69 19.42 -21.24
CA PRO A 225 -3.36 19.33 -19.95
C PRO A 225 -4.84 18.93 -20.08
N GLY A 226 -5.23 17.86 -19.39
CA GLY A 226 -6.59 17.29 -19.42
C GLY A 226 -6.90 16.37 -20.60
N SER A 227 -5.91 16.00 -21.41
CA SER A 227 -6.07 15.02 -22.51
C SER A 227 -5.07 13.87 -22.44
N CYS A 228 -4.19 13.88 -21.43
CA CYS A 228 -3.20 12.84 -21.20
C CYS A 228 -2.90 12.63 -19.71
N SER A 229 -2.41 11.44 -19.36
CA SER A 229 -1.80 11.14 -18.06
C SER A 229 -0.42 11.78 -18.00
N ASP A 230 -0.08 12.45 -16.90
CA ASP A 230 1.27 12.94 -16.63
C ASP A 230 2.10 11.95 -15.78
N TYR A 231 1.48 10.87 -15.32
CA TYR A 231 2.12 9.71 -14.69
C TYR A 231 2.87 10.07 -13.41
N ASP A 232 2.31 10.99 -12.65
CA ASP A 232 2.80 11.41 -11.35
C ASP A 232 2.20 10.59 -10.19
N TYR A 233 1.16 9.81 -10.49
CA TYR A 233 0.37 8.94 -9.65
C TYR A 233 -0.15 9.64 -8.40
N ASN A 234 -0.49 10.90 -8.54
CA ASN A 234 -0.91 11.71 -7.42
C ASN A 234 -2.45 11.72 -7.30
N ASP A 235 -3.22 11.44 -8.35
CA ASP A 235 -4.67 11.70 -8.41
C ASP A 235 -5.46 11.06 -7.27
N VAL A 236 -5.11 9.82 -6.91
CA VAL A 236 -5.57 9.17 -5.68
C VAL A 236 -4.40 8.50 -5.00
N ILE A 237 -4.27 8.70 -3.70
CA ILE A 237 -3.18 8.12 -2.91
C ILE A 237 -3.74 7.33 -1.76
N VAL A 238 -3.32 6.09 -1.70
CA VAL A 238 -3.64 5.16 -0.63
C VAL A 238 -2.35 4.73 0.03
N SER A 239 -2.32 4.77 1.35
CA SER A 239 -1.26 4.13 2.13
C SER A 239 -1.82 2.93 2.85
N TRP A 240 -1.00 1.90 3.04
CA TRP A 240 -1.39 0.81 3.92
C TRP A 240 -0.21 0.24 4.68
N ARG A 241 -0.56 -0.41 5.78
CA ARG A 241 0.40 -1.07 6.66
C ARG A 241 -0.20 -2.34 7.25
N PRO A 242 0.62 -3.37 7.48
CA PRO A 242 0.16 -4.57 8.13
C PRO A 242 -0.23 -4.23 9.56
N ILE A 243 -1.43 -4.66 9.98
CA ILE A 243 -1.78 -4.67 11.40
C ILE A 243 -1.00 -5.83 11.97
N SER A 244 0.19 -5.53 12.51
CA SER A 244 1.03 -6.55 13.13
C SER A 244 0.15 -7.39 14.04
N LYS A 245 0.19 -8.72 13.90
CA LYS A 245 -0.38 -9.62 14.90
C LYS A 245 0.36 -9.34 16.19
N VAL A 246 -0.10 -8.36 16.96
CA VAL A 246 0.36 -8.15 18.33
C VAL A 246 0.10 -9.49 18.99
N PRO A 247 1.14 -10.29 19.34
CA PRO A 247 0.91 -11.44 20.19
C PRO A 247 0.43 -10.77 21.47
N GLU A 248 -0.88 -10.80 21.74
CA GLU A 248 -1.46 -10.11 22.87
C GLU A 248 -0.60 -10.47 24.09
N PRO A 249 0.24 -9.55 24.60
CA PRO A 249 1.14 -9.88 25.70
C PRO A 249 0.28 -10.30 26.90
N GLY A 250 -0.95 -9.77 26.95
CA GLY A 250 -2.03 -10.16 27.84
C GLY A 250 -2.37 -11.65 27.79
N THR A 251 -2.70 -12.27 26.66
CA THR A 251 -3.12 -13.69 26.64
C THR A 251 -1.98 -14.65 26.89
N THR A 252 -0.77 -14.33 26.42
CA THR A 252 0.42 -15.14 26.73
C THR A 252 0.79 -15.03 28.22
N ALA A 253 0.71 -13.82 28.80
CA ALA A 253 0.91 -13.61 30.23
C ALA A 253 -0.22 -14.25 31.07
N LEU A 254 -1.48 -14.16 30.65
CA LEU A 254 -2.62 -14.80 31.32
C LEU A 254 -2.53 -16.32 31.27
N LEU A 255 -2.13 -16.88 30.13
CA LEU A 255 -1.85 -18.31 30.00
C LEU A 255 -0.70 -18.71 30.93
N GLY A 256 0.40 -17.94 30.93
CA GLY A 256 1.55 -18.16 31.81
C GLY A 256 1.19 -18.09 33.30
N LEU A 257 0.45 -17.06 33.71
CA LEU A 257 -0.02 -16.89 35.09
C LEU A 257 -1.05 -17.96 35.48
N GLY A 258 -1.93 -18.36 34.55
CA GLY A 258 -2.86 -19.46 34.73
C GLY A 258 -2.14 -20.78 35.01
N LEU A 259 -1.13 -21.12 34.19
CA LEU A 259 -0.31 -22.32 34.37
C LEU A 259 0.47 -22.30 35.69
N LEU A 260 1.04 -21.15 36.08
CA LEU A 260 1.70 -20.98 37.38
C LEU A 260 0.73 -21.16 38.55
N GLY A 261 -0.48 -20.61 38.45
CA GLY A 261 -1.54 -20.79 39.44
C GLY A 261 -1.96 -22.25 39.58
N PHE A 262 -2.11 -22.98 38.47
CA PHE A 262 -2.41 -24.41 38.48
C PHE A 262 -1.28 -25.24 39.11
N ALA A 263 -0.02 -24.97 38.78
CA ALA A 263 1.12 -25.67 39.34
C ALA A 263 1.20 -25.48 40.88
N TRP A 264 0.94 -24.27 41.36
CA TRP A 264 0.89 -23.97 42.80
C TRP A 264 -0.27 -24.67 43.52
N ALA A 265 -1.45 -24.71 42.90
CA ALA A 265 -2.62 -25.40 43.45
C ALA A 265 -2.41 -26.91 43.56
N ILE A 266 -1.76 -27.54 42.57
CA ILE A 266 -1.41 -28.97 42.61
C ILE A 266 -0.33 -29.23 43.67
N GLY A 267 0.68 -28.36 43.76
CA GLY A 267 1.76 -28.47 44.74
C GLY A 267 1.30 -28.40 46.20
N ARG A 268 0.17 -27.74 46.50
CA ARG A 268 -0.42 -27.68 47.86
C ARG A 268 -1.20 -28.92 48.28
N ARG A 269 -1.54 -29.82 47.35
CA ARG A 269 -2.32 -31.05 47.64
C ARG A 269 -1.44 -32.29 47.85
N ARG A 270 -0.13 -32.18 47.66
CA ARG A 270 0.86 -33.21 47.98
C ARG A 270 1.57 -32.85 49.28
#